data_AF-A0A931KZH4-F1
#
_entry.id   AF-A0A931KZH4-F1
#
_cell.length_a   1.000
_cell.length_b   1.000
_cell.length_c   1.000
_cell.angle_alpha   90.00
_cell.angle_beta   90.00
_cell.angle_gamma   90.00
#
_symmetry.space_group_name_H-M   'P 1'
#
loop_
_entity.id
_entity.type
_entity.pdbx_description
1 polymer ?
#
loop_
_entity_poly.entity_id
_entity_poly.type
_entity_poly.pdbx_seq_one_letter_code
_entity_poly.pdbx_strand_id
1 'polypeptide(L)'
;MTHESVTTTGPAARRARGTPRAVPPRGGSSHALGRPATPVRPAGVPHRATRTSQPARRHRRPTPREAPVTTDLLVLVTGAATTALALAFGVPQWLHVRRTGSVAGVSLPSITNSLVSTLAWLLYGLHLHDVWVVATSVAGLPAMLATFVAVVRRSDARTGMWLPLGWAALLAGAGLAAPLAPGLFATVLGCSVLWYVTPAAVTAWRSPDVSGIATGTWLLLVLDAAVAGSYGLAAGVTAYLVYAAVALLGALAVLARVWWRWAPDCGRCSPLTGCTCPA
;
A
#
# COMPACT_ATOMS: atom_id res chain seq x y z
N MET A 1 -16.14 32.63 -37.33
CA MET A 1 -15.28 32.44 -36.15
C MET A 1 -13.98 31.82 -36.62
N THR A 2 -12.98 32.68 -36.78
CA THR A 2 -11.66 32.40 -37.34
C THR A 2 -10.79 31.70 -36.31
N HIS A 3 -10.21 30.55 -36.70
CA HIS A 3 -9.24 29.80 -35.92
C HIS A 3 -7.86 30.48 -36.05
N GLU A 4 -7.36 31.05 -34.96
CA GLU A 4 -5.95 31.44 -34.83
C GLU A 4 -5.12 30.25 -34.35
N SER A 5 -4.29 29.75 -35.26
CA SER A 5 -3.28 28.73 -34.99
C SER A 5 -2.04 29.40 -34.41
N VAL A 6 -1.86 29.33 -33.08
CA VAL A 6 -0.63 29.81 -32.41
C VAL A 6 0.45 28.74 -32.52
N THR A 7 1.38 28.98 -33.44
CA THR A 7 2.59 28.17 -33.64
C THR A 7 3.67 28.63 -32.68
N THR A 8 3.86 27.93 -31.56
CA THR A 8 4.94 28.21 -30.61
C THR A 8 6.22 27.48 -31.03
N THR A 9 7.15 28.20 -31.64
CA THR A 9 8.53 27.78 -31.92
C THR A 9 9.38 27.94 -30.66
N GLY A 10 9.77 26.82 -30.04
CA GLY A 10 10.71 26.79 -28.92
C GLY A 10 12.18 26.70 -29.37
N PRO A 11 13.13 27.38 -28.71
CA PRO A 11 14.53 27.44 -29.14
C PRO A 11 15.33 26.18 -28.79
N ALA A 12 16.25 25.86 -29.69
CA ALA A 12 17.16 24.72 -29.64
C ALA A 12 18.13 24.79 -28.43
N ALA A 13 18.07 23.77 -27.57
CA ALA A 13 19.01 23.60 -26.46
C ALA A 13 20.34 22.99 -26.96
N ARG A 14 21.40 23.78 -26.76
CA ARG A 14 22.81 23.53 -27.09
C ARG A 14 23.36 22.36 -26.24
N ARG A 15 23.84 21.30 -26.90
CA ARG A 15 24.63 20.21 -26.29
C ARG A 15 25.98 20.73 -25.80
N ALA A 16 26.25 20.63 -24.51
CA ALA A 16 27.61 20.71 -23.97
C ALA A 16 28.15 19.28 -23.74
N ARG A 17 29.20 18.92 -24.47
CA ARG A 17 30.01 17.71 -24.25
C ARG A 17 31.01 18.00 -23.14
N GLY A 18 31.06 17.15 -22.12
CA GLY A 18 32.12 17.11 -21.11
C GLY A 18 32.61 15.67 -20.96
N THR A 19 33.91 15.49 -21.17
CA THR A 19 34.69 14.25 -21.28
C THR A 19 34.96 13.55 -19.94
N PRO A 20 35.48 12.30 -19.95
CA PRO A 20 35.48 11.37 -18.81
C PRO A 20 36.68 11.55 -17.88
N ARG A 21 36.55 11.11 -16.63
CA ARG A 21 37.68 10.95 -15.70
C ARG A 21 37.72 9.54 -15.10
N ALA A 22 38.95 9.08 -14.94
CA ALA A 22 39.37 7.69 -14.75
C ALA A 22 39.40 7.20 -13.28
N VAL A 23 39.38 5.88 -13.19
CA VAL A 23 39.57 4.87 -12.12
C VAL A 23 40.91 5.06 -11.35
N PRO A 24 41.09 4.66 -10.04
CA PRO A 24 41.55 3.31 -9.65
C PRO A 24 41.14 2.84 -8.21
N PRO A 25 41.73 1.80 -7.56
CA PRO A 25 41.24 0.42 -7.55
C PRO A 25 41.06 -0.23 -6.15
N ARG A 26 40.59 -1.49 -6.17
CA ARG A 26 40.63 -2.61 -5.18
C ARG A 26 41.47 -2.46 -3.88
N GLY A 27 40.87 -2.94 -2.78
CA GLY A 27 41.50 -3.61 -1.63
C GLY A 27 40.42 -4.36 -0.84
N GLY A 28 40.49 -5.68 -0.64
CA GLY A 28 40.94 -6.33 0.60
C GLY A 28 39.83 -6.25 1.68
N SER A 29 39.37 -7.29 2.39
CA SER A 29 40.05 -8.50 2.85
C SER A 29 39.00 -9.47 3.40
N SER A 30 39.27 -10.76 3.22
CA SER A 30 38.62 -11.88 3.87
C SER A 30 38.83 -11.85 5.39
N HIS A 31 37.78 -12.11 6.18
CA HIS A 31 37.95 -12.71 7.50
C HIS A 31 36.91 -13.79 7.74
N ALA A 32 37.45 -14.96 8.06
CA ALA A 32 36.79 -16.20 8.38
C ALA A 32 36.59 -16.35 9.89
N LEU A 33 35.91 -17.45 10.23
CA LEU A 33 35.96 -18.23 11.48
C LEU A 33 35.00 -17.84 12.61
N GLY A 34 34.26 -18.86 13.07
CA GLY A 34 33.69 -18.88 14.42
C GLY A 34 32.34 -19.60 14.55
N ARG A 35 32.27 -20.91 14.28
CA ARG A 35 31.16 -21.77 14.73
C ARG A 35 31.53 -22.38 16.09
N PRO A 36 30.70 -22.26 17.16
CA PRO A 36 30.78 -23.14 18.30
C PRO A 36 29.65 -24.17 18.33
N ALA A 37 29.97 -25.27 19.02
CA ALA A 37 29.30 -26.56 19.08
C ALA A 37 27.89 -26.55 19.70
N THR A 38 27.08 -27.49 19.22
CA THR A 38 25.85 -27.99 19.83
C THR A 38 26.14 -28.78 21.11
N PRO A 39 25.37 -28.58 22.20
CA PRO A 39 25.42 -29.47 23.35
C PRO A 39 24.57 -30.74 23.11
N VAL A 40 25.20 -31.86 23.46
CA VAL A 40 24.67 -33.22 23.55
C VAL A 40 23.52 -33.28 24.57
N ARG A 41 22.37 -33.84 24.18
CA ARG A 41 21.23 -34.10 25.08
C ARG A 41 21.30 -35.56 25.57
N PRO A 42 21.38 -35.82 26.88
CA PRO A 42 21.45 -37.19 27.40
C PRO A 42 20.13 -37.95 27.24
N ALA A 43 20.29 -39.23 26.97
CA ALA A 43 19.25 -40.23 26.90
C ALA A 43 18.71 -40.58 28.30
N GLY A 44 17.40 -40.89 28.35
CA GLY A 44 16.87 -41.90 29.27
C GLY A 44 16.27 -41.38 30.57
N VAL A 45 14.94 -41.25 30.59
CA VAL A 45 14.12 -41.67 31.74
C VAL A 45 12.83 -42.31 31.20
N PRO A 46 12.58 -43.60 31.42
CA PRO A 46 11.28 -44.21 31.14
C PRO A 46 10.28 -43.74 32.19
N HIS A 47 9.41 -42.80 31.82
CA HIS A 47 8.30 -42.40 32.69
C HIS A 47 7.28 -43.52 32.79
N ARG A 48 7.30 -44.14 33.97
CA ARG A 48 6.32 -45.06 34.54
C ARG A 48 4.89 -44.56 34.30
N ALA A 49 4.13 -45.29 33.50
CA ALA A 49 2.72 -45.05 33.23
C ALA A 49 1.91 -45.12 34.54
N THR A 50 1.64 -43.95 35.13
CA THR A 50 0.70 -43.83 36.24
C THR A 50 -0.69 -43.75 35.62
N ARG A 51 -1.40 -44.87 35.69
CA ARG A 51 -2.79 -45.03 35.25
C ARG A 51 -3.68 -44.27 36.24
N THR A 52 -3.70 -42.95 36.15
CA THR A 52 -4.69 -42.12 36.86
C THR A 52 -6.05 -42.37 36.23
N SER A 53 -6.89 -43.08 36.98
CA SER A 53 -8.33 -43.23 36.78
C SER A 53 -8.96 -41.87 36.47
N GLN A 54 -9.26 -41.66 35.20
CA GLN A 54 -9.91 -40.46 34.69
C GLN A 54 -11.36 -40.45 35.18
N PRO A 55 -11.76 -39.53 36.06
CA PRO A 55 -13.13 -39.46 36.53
C PRO A 55 -14.04 -39.23 35.33
N ALA A 56 -15.12 -40.01 35.27
CA ALA A 56 -16.12 -39.96 34.21
C ALA A 56 -16.54 -38.51 33.93
N ARG A 57 -15.98 -37.93 32.86
CA ARG A 57 -16.37 -36.62 32.35
C ARG A 57 -17.82 -36.73 31.94
N ARG A 58 -18.73 -36.30 32.82
CA ARG A 58 -20.12 -35.99 32.45
C ARG A 58 -20.06 -35.13 31.20
N HIS A 59 -20.53 -35.68 30.08
CA HIS A 59 -20.78 -34.94 28.85
C HIS A 59 -21.80 -33.83 29.17
N ARG A 60 -21.31 -32.68 29.63
CA ARG A 60 -22.07 -31.43 29.57
C ARG A 60 -22.36 -31.23 28.09
N ARG A 61 -23.61 -31.46 27.69
CA ARG A 61 -24.12 -31.05 26.38
C ARG A 61 -23.73 -29.58 26.20
N PRO A 62 -22.94 -29.21 25.20
CA PRO A 62 -22.70 -27.81 24.90
C PRO A 62 -24.07 -27.19 24.64
N THR A 63 -24.49 -26.28 25.53
CA THR A 63 -25.66 -25.43 25.30
C THR A 63 -25.46 -24.77 23.93
N PRO A 64 -26.50 -24.71 23.07
CA PRO A 64 -26.41 -24.02 21.78
C PRO A 64 -25.91 -22.61 22.06
N ARG A 65 -24.65 -22.37 21.72
CA ARG A 65 -24.04 -21.05 21.84
C ARG A 65 -24.72 -20.27 20.72
N GLU A 66 -25.65 -19.38 21.08
CA GLU A 66 -26.18 -18.37 20.18
C GLU A 66 -24.97 -17.60 19.63
N ALA A 67 -24.45 -18.08 18.49
CA ALA A 67 -23.43 -17.35 17.77
C ALA A 67 -24.12 -16.09 17.24
N PRO A 68 -23.58 -14.89 17.52
CA PRO A 68 -24.26 -13.64 17.28
C PRO A 68 -24.40 -13.40 15.77
N VAL A 69 -25.61 -13.60 15.25
CA VAL A 69 -26.03 -13.28 13.87
C VAL A 69 -25.56 -11.88 13.43
N THR A 70 -25.39 -10.97 14.38
CA THR A 70 -24.90 -9.60 14.16
C THR A 70 -23.49 -9.54 13.56
N THR A 71 -22.58 -10.44 13.94
CA THR A 71 -21.19 -10.41 13.45
C THR A 71 -21.12 -10.87 11.99
N ASP A 72 -21.86 -11.90 11.62
CA ASP A 72 -21.88 -12.42 10.25
C ASP A 72 -22.46 -11.40 9.25
N LEU A 73 -23.53 -10.71 9.64
CA LEU A 73 -24.10 -9.63 8.84
C LEU A 73 -23.12 -8.46 8.66
N LEU A 74 -22.40 -8.08 9.72
CA LEU A 74 -21.42 -7.01 9.65
C LEU A 74 -20.27 -7.36 8.68
N VAL A 75 -19.73 -8.58 8.76
CA VAL A 75 -18.69 -9.08 7.84
C VAL A 75 -19.20 -9.07 6.40
N LEU A 76 -20.41 -9.58 6.16
CA LEU A 76 -21.04 -9.60 4.83
C LEU A 76 -21.19 -8.19 4.25
N VAL A 77 -21.77 -7.26 5.01
CA VAL A 77 -22.03 -5.89 4.54
C VAL A 77 -20.74 -5.14 4.30
N THR A 78 -19.79 -5.20 5.24
CA THR A 78 -18.52 -4.47 5.12
C THR A 78 -17.64 -5.06 4.01
N GLY A 79 -17.61 -6.39 3.83
CA GLY A 79 -16.86 -7.03 2.74
C GLY A 79 -17.46 -6.77 1.36
N ALA A 80 -18.79 -6.75 1.25
CA ALA A 80 -19.46 -6.34 0.03
C ALA A 80 -19.17 -4.86 -0.30
N ALA A 81 -19.16 -3.99 0.73
CA ALA A 81 -18.86 -2.58 0.58
C ALA A 81 -17.39 -2.33 0.15
N THR A 82 -16.40 -3.03 0.71
CA THR A 82 -15.00 -2.91 0.23
C THR A 82 -14.88 -3.30 -1.24
N THR A 83 -15.56 -4.36 -1.65
CA THR A 83 -15.56 -4.84 -3.05
C THR A 83 -16.22 -3.81 -3.96
N ALA A 84 -17.37 -3.25 -3.56
CA ALA A 84 -18.07 -2.22 -4.32
C ALA A 84 -17.24 -0.94 -4.45
N LEU A 85 -16.54 -0.51 -3.39
CA LEU A 85 -15.63 0.63 -3.44
C LEU A 85 -14.46 0.38 -4.40
N ALA A 86 -13.85 -0.80 -4.37
CA ALA A 86 -12.80 -1.16 -5.32
C ALA A 86 -13.27 -1.06 -6.78
N LEU A 87 -14.51 -1.49 -7.08
CA LEU A 87 -15.12 -1.29 -8.39
C LEU A 87 -15.37 0.19 -8.70
N ALA A 88 -15.90 0.94 -7.73
CA ALA A 88 -16.18 2.37 -7.89
C ALA A 88 -14.92 3.20 -8.18
N PHE A 89 -13.76 2.78 -7.66
CA PHE A 89 -12.47 3.40 -7.97
C PHE A 89 -11.88 2.90 -9.30
N GLY A 90 -11.93 1.59 -9.56
CA GLY A 90 -11.31 0.98 -10.73
C GLY A 90 -12.04 1.28 -12.04
N VAL A 91 -13.38 1.20 -12.04
CA VAL A 91 -14.19 1.29 -13.26
C VAL A 91 -14.08 2.65 -13.95
N PRO A 92 -14.21 3.80 -13.27
CA PRO A 92 -14.07 5.10 -13.92
C PRO A 92 -12.69 5.30 -14.55
N GLN A 93 -11.62 4.88 -13.85
CA GLN A 93 -10.25 4.98 -14.36
C GLN A 93 -10.06 4.11 -15.61
N TRP A 94 -10.55 2.88 -15.58
CA TRP A 94 -10.49 1.99 -16.74
C TRP A 94 -11.25 2.57 -17.94
N LEU A 95 -12.47 3.07 -17.72
CA LEU A 95 -13.27 3.70 -18.77
C LEU A 95 -12.58 4.96 -19.32
N HIS A 96 -11.94 5.75 -18.46
CA HIS A 96 -11.19 6.94 -18.87
C HIS A 96 -10.00 6.58 -19.78
N VAL A 97 -9.17 5.61 -19.37
CA VAL A 97 -8.03 5.13 -20.17
C VAL A 97 -8.51 4.54 -21.49
N ARG A 98 -9.61 3.77 -21.49
CA ARG A 98 -10.18 3.19 -22.71
C ARG A 98 -10.72 4.25 -23.67
N ARG A 99 -11.39 5.29 -23.17
CA ARG A 99 -12.01 6.34 -23.99
C ARG A 99 -11.01 7.33 -24.55
N THR A 100 -10.07 7.80 -23.73
CA THR A 100 -9.14 8.86 -24.12
C THR A 100 -7.83 8.32 -24.69
N GLY A 101 -7.50 7.07 -24.37
CA GLY A 101 -6.16 6.53 -24.55
C GLY A 101 -5.09 7.22 -23.69
N SER A 102 -5.40 8.33 -23.02
CA SER A 102 -4.42 9.10 -22.28
C SER A 102 -4.02 8.35 -21.01
N VAL A 103 -2.72 8.24 -20.80
CA VAL A 103 -2.11 7.79 -19.55
C VAL A 103 -1.35 8.92 -18.86
N ALA A 104 -1.67 10.17 -19.23
CA ALA A 104 -1.06 11.35 -18.62
C ALA A 104 -1.26 11.32 -17.10
N GLY A 105 -0.17 11.50 -16.36
CA GLY A 105 -0.18 11.47 -14.89
C GLY A 105 0.02 10.09 -14.25
N VAL A 106 0.05 9.00 -15.02
CA VAL A 106 0.35 7.65 -14.48
C VAL A 106 1.74 7.19 -14.93
N SER A 107 2.69 7.12 -13.99
CA SER A 107 4.03 6.61 -14.26
C SER A 107 4.04 5.07 -14.24
N LEU A 108 4.91 4.47 -15.07
CA LEU A 108 5.08 3.00 -15.08
C LEU A 108 5.48 2.42 -13.71
N PRO A 109 6.43 3.02 -12.96
CA PRO A 109 6.75 2.51 -11.63
C PRO A 109 5.55 2.54 -10.67
N SER A 110 4.73 3.59 -10.72
CA SER A 110 3.55 3.74 -9.86
C SER A 110 2.52 2.62 -10.12
N ILE A 111 2.11 2.44 -11.38
CA ILE A 111 1.12 1.41 -11.71
C ILE A 111 1.65 -0.02 -11.49
N THR A 112 2.96 -0.23 -11.68
CA THR A 112 3.60 -1.52 -11.35
C THR A 112 3.55 -1.78 -9.84
N ASN A 113 3.79 -0.74 -9.02
CA ASN A 113 3.71 -0.86 -7.57
C ASN A 113 2.27 -1.15 -7.08
N SER A 114 1.26 -0.56 -7.75
CA SER A 114 -0.16 -0.87 -7.53
C SER A 114 -0.44 -2.34 -7.81
N LEU A 115 0.04 -2.86 -8.93
CA LEU A 115 -0.13 -4.27 -9.30
C LEU A 115 0.55 -5.21 -8.32
N VAL A 116 1.80 -4.94 -7.93
CA VAL A 116 2.51 -5.73 -6.92
C VAL A 116 1.72 -5.79 -5.61
N SER A 117 1.23 -4.64 -5.13
CA SER A 117 0.43 -4.58 -3.90
C SER A 117 -0.89 -5.34 -4.03
N THR A 118 -1.57 -5.21 -5.17
CA THR A 118 -2.84 -5.91 -5.42
C THR A 118 -2.66 -7.42 -5.49
N LEU A 119 -1.60 -7.90 -6.15
CA LEU A 119 -1.27 -9.32 -6.17
C LEU A 119 -0.92 -9.82 -4.77
N ALA A 120 -0.20 -9.03 -3.96
CA ALA A 120 0.07 -9.38 -2.58
C ALA A 120 -1.20 -9.47 -1.72
N TRP A 121 -2.15 -8.54 -1.89
CA TRP A 121 -3.48 -8.61 -1.27
C TRP A 121 -4.28 -9.84 -1.70
N LEU A 122 -4.26 -10.18 -2.99
CA LEU A 122 -4.90 -11.37 -3.51
C LEU A 122 -4.31 -12.64 -2.89
N LEU A 123 -2.98 -12.77 -2.89
CA LEU A 123 -2.29 -13.91 -2.30
C LEU A 123 -2.53 -14.00 -0.79
N TYR A 124 -2.58 -12.87 -0.11
CA TYR A 124 -2.91 -12.80 1.32
C TYR A 124 -4.33 -13.28 1.60
N GLY A 125 -5.33 -12.81 0.83
CA GLY A 125 -6.71 -13.26 0.96
C GLY A 125 -6.86 -14.76 0.68
N LEU A 126 -6.18 -15.27 -0.36
CA LEU A 126 -6.14 -16.71 -0.65
C LEU A 126 -5.51 -17.52 0.49
N HIS A 127 -4.43 -17.01 1.09
CA HIS A 127 -3.77 -17.64 2.24
C HIS A 127 -4.67 -17.70 3.47
N LEU A 128 -5.47 -16.65 3.72
CA LEU A 128 -6.45 -16.61 4.80
C LEU A 128 -7.74 -17.38 4.49
N HIS A 129 -7.93 -17.84 3.24
CA HIS A 129 -9.21 -18.32 2.72
C HIS A 129 -10.35 -17.30 2.90
N ASP A 130 -10.04 -16.02 2.77
CA ASP A 130 -10.97 -14.91 2.95
C ASP A 130 -11.54 -14.45 1.61
N VAL A 131 -12.84 -14.73 1.38
CA VAL A 131 -13.52 -14.43 0.12
C VAL A 131 -13.60 -12.94 -0.18
N TRP A 132 -13.73 -12.07 0.83
CA TRP A 132 -13.94 -10.64 0.61
C TRP A 132 -12.64 -9.92 0.28
N VAL A 133 -11.53 -10.33 0.91
CA VAL A 133 -10.19 -9.83 0.55
C VAL A 133 -9.84 -10.25 -0.88
N VAL A 134 -10.15 -11.49 -1.26
CA VAL A 134 -9.97 -11.99 -2.63
C VAL A 134 -10.87 -11.23 -3.60
N ALA A 135 -12.16 -11.12 -3.33
CA ALA A 135 -13.13 -10.45 -4.19
C ALA A 135 -12.75 -8.97 -4.43
N THR A 136 -12.37 -8.25 -3.38
CA THR A 136 -11.92 -6.85 -3.48
C THR A 136 -10.68 -6.73 -4.38
N SER A 137 -9.71 -7.64 -4.24
CA SER A 137 -8.50 -7.65 -5.06
C SER A 137 -8.82 -7.95 -6.53
N VAL A 138 -9.67 -8.95 -6.79
CA VAL A 138 -10.11 -9.34 -8.14
C VAL A 138 -10.93 -8.23 -8.80
N ALA A 139 -11.77 -7.53 -8.05
CA ALA A 139 -12.57 -6.42 -8.55
C ALA A 139 -11.72 -5.27 -9.13
N GLY A 140 -10.61 -4.92 -8.47
CA GLY A 140 -9.71 -3.86 -8.92
C GLY A 140 -8.74 -4.26 -10.05
N LEU A 141 -8.40 -5.56 -10.14
CA LEU A 141 -7.36 -6.06 -11.04
C LEU A 141 -7.55 -5.69 -12.52
N PRO A 142 -8.75 -5.84 -13.14
CA PRO A 142 -8.93 -5.52 -14.56
C PRO A 142 -8.57 -4.07 -14.91
N ALA A 143 -8.98 -3.12 -14.07
CA ALA A 143 -8.68 -1.70 -14.27
C ALA A 143 -7.18 -1.41 -14.17
N MET A 144 -6.51 -2.01 -13.19
CA MET A 144 -5.06 -1.88 -13.01
C MET A 144 -4.27 -2.52 -14.15
N LEU A 145 -4.65 -3.72 -14.59
CA LEU A 145 -4.01 -4.39 -15.73
C LEU A 145 -4.19 -3.61 -17.03
N ALA A 146 -5.40 -3.11 -17.29
CA ALA A 146 -5.65 -2.30 -18.47
C ALA A 146 -4.82 -1.01 -18.46
N THR A 147 -4.73 -0.34 -17.32
CA THR A 147 -3.89 0.87 -17.15
C THR A 147 -2.41 0.53 -17.33
N PHE A 148 -1.93 -0.56 -16.73
CA PHE A 148 -0.56 -1.03 -16.87
C PHE A 148 -0.20 -1.31 -18.34
N VAL A 149 -1.03 -2.07 -19.05
CA VAL A 149 -0.81 -2.38 -20.48
C VAL A 149 -0.80 -1.10 -21.31
N ALA A 150 -1.71 -0.17 -21.05
CA ALA A 150 -1.74 1.12 -21.74
C ALA A 150 -0.46 1.94 -21.49
N VAL A 151 0.04 1.98 -20.26
CA VAL A 151 1.27 2.69 -19.89
C VAL A 151 2.50 2.02 -20.50
N VAL A 152 2.63 0.68 -20.42
CA VAL A 152 3.77 -0.08 -20.97
C VAL A 152 3.91 0.13 -22.48
N ARG A 153 2.79 0.17 -23.21
CA ARG A 153 2.77 0.36 -24.67
C ARG A 153 3.15 1.77 -25.11
N ARG A 154 3.04 2.76 -24.23
CA ARG A 154 3.20 4.19 -24.57
C ARG A 154 4.40 4.86 -23.90
N SER A 155 4.96 4.23 -22.87
CA SER A 155 6.06 4.79 -22.10
C SER A 155 7.38 4.13 -22.52
N ASP A 156 8.31 4.94 -23.03
CA ASP A 156 9.69 4.52 -23.30
C ASP A 156 10.58 4.62 -22.05
N ALA A 157 10.14 5.37 -21.04
CA ALA A 157 10.88 5.55 -19.81
C ALA A 157 10.71 4.34 -18.88
N ARG A 158 11.85 3.76 -18.46
CA ARG A 158 11.93 2.72 -17.42
C ARG A 158 12.58 3.24 -16.13
N THR A 159 12.81 4.55 -16.06
CA THR A 159 13.39 5.21 -14.88
C THR A 159 12.48 4.98 -13.67
N GLY A 160 13.07 4.58 -12.55
CA GLY A 160 12.33 4.33 -11.31
C GLY A 160 11.75 2.92 -11.16
N MET A 161 11.96 2.00 -12.12
CA MET A 161 11.50 0.60 -12.00
C MET A 161 12.14 -0.17 -10.84
N TRP A 162 13.22 0.34 -10.25
CA TRP A 162 13.80 -0.22 -9.02
C TRP A 162 12.83 -0.10 -7.82
N LEU A 163 11.92 0.87 -7.81
CA LEU A 163 10.94 1.06 -6.73
C LEU A 163 9.98 -0.14 -6.60
N PRO A 164 9.21 -0.54 -7.65
CA PRO A 164 8.34 -1.71 -7.52
C PRO A 164 9.12 -3.01 -7.30
N LEU A 165 10.35 -3.13 -7.79
CA LEU A 165 11.21 -4.28 -7.51
C LEU A 165 11.62 -4.33 -6.03
N GLY A 166 12.04 -3.20 -5.46
CA GLY A 166 12.35 -3.07 -4.04
C GLY A 166 11.14 -3.34 -3.16
N TRP A 167 9.95 -2.86 -3.57
CA TRP A 167 8.70 -3.14 -2.87
C TRP A 167 8.32 -4.63 -2.92
N ALA A 168 8.42 -5.27 -4.08
CA ALA A 168 8.19 -6.70 -4.23
C ALA A 168 9.17 -7.53 -3.38
N ALA A 169 10.45 -7.14 -3.35
CA ALA A 169 11.46 -7.78 -2.51
C ALA A 169 11.17 -7.60 -1.02
N LEU A 170 10.69 -6.42 -0.59
CA LEU A 170 10.29 -6.17 0.80
C LEU A 170 9.10 -7.04 1.21
N LEU A 171 8.07 -7.14 0.37
CA LEU A 171 6.92 -8.02 0.62
C LEU A 171 7.32 -9.49 0.67
N ALA A 172 8.17 -9.94 -0.27
CA ALA A 172 8.69 -11.30 -0.27
C ALA A 172 9.52 -11.60 0.99
N GLY A 173 10.41 -10.68 1.38
CA GLY A 173 11.19 -10.79 2.61
C GLY A 173 10.31 -10.84 3.87
N ALA A 174 9.28 -10.00 3.95
CA ALA A 174 8.31 -10.03 5.04
C ALA A 174 7.53 -11.34 5.10
N GLY A 175 7.19 -11.93 3.93
CA GLY A 175 6.55 -13.24 3.83
C GLY A 175 7.47 -14.38 4.28
N LEU A 176 8.73 -14.36 3.86
CA LEU A 176 9.74 -15.35 4.28
C LEU A 176 10.04 -15.28 5.78
N ALA A 177 9.95 -14.09 6.37
CA ALA A 177 10.14 -13.86 7.81
C ALA A 177 8.89 -14.20 8.65
N ALA A 178 7.76 -14.57 8.04
CA ALA A 178 6.51 -14.85 8.76
C ALA A 178 6.63 -15.91 9.88
N PRO A 179 7.45 -16.99 9.75
CA PRO A 179 7.64 -17.95 10.85
C PRO A 179 8.32 -17.34 12.09
N LEU A 180 9.12 -16.28 11.91
CA LEU A 180 9.85 -15.60 12.98
C LEU A 180 9.08 -14.41 13.57
N ALA A 181 8.28 -13.73 12.74
CA ALA A 181 7.50 -12.56 13.12
C ALA A 181 6.08 -12.64 12.55
N PRO A 182 5.17 -13.38 13.24
CA PRO A 182 3.77 -13.45 12.85
C PRO A 182 3.17 -12.04 12.74
N GLY A 183 2.52 -11.74 11.63
CA GLY A 183 1.90 -10.43 11.38
C GLY A 183 2.81 -9.39 10.71
N LEU A 184 4.12 -9.65 10.54
CA LEU A 184 5.02 -8.72 9.82
C LEU A 184 4.54 -8.50 8.38
N PHE A 185 4.23 -9.57 7.65
CA PHE A 185 3.71 -9.47 6.29
C PHE A 185 2.40 -8.66 6.23
N ALA A 186 1.45 -8.96 7.12
CA ALA A 186 0.18 -8.22 7.21
C ALA A 186 0.40 -6.73 7.49
N THR A 187 1.36 -6.39 8.35
CA THR A 187 1.71 -5.01 8.68
C THR A 187 2.33 -4.29 7.49
N VAL A 188 3.33 -4.90 6.84
CA VAL A 188 3.98 -4.32 5.65
C VAL A 188 2.96 -4.14 4.53
N LEU A 189 2.10 -5.13 4.30
CA LEU A 189 1.04 -5.07 3.30
C LEU A 189 -0.01 -3.99 3.63
N GLY A 190 -0.43 -3.86 4.89
CA GLY A 190 -1.31 -2.79 5.34
C GLY A 190 -0.70 -1.40 5.12
N CYS A 191 0.61 -1.25 5.33
CA CYS A 191 1.35 -0.03 5.04
C CYS A 191 1.53 0.29 3.55
N SER A 192 1.12 -0.59 2.61
CA SER A 192 1.23 -0.35 1.17
C SER A 192 0.64 0.99 0.72
N VAL A 193 -0.41 1.47 1.38
CA VAL A 193 -1.09 2.75 1.07
C VAL A 193 -0.19 3.98 1.26
N LEU A 194 0.89 3.88 2.05
CA LEU A 194 1.87 4.96 2.22
C LEU A 194 2.49 5.41 0.90
N TRP A 195 2.59 4.53 -0.09
CA TRP A 195 3.11 4.87 -1.41
C TRP A 195 2.30 5.95 -2.11
N TYR A 196 1.00 6.03 -1.85
CA TYR A 196 0.12 7.06 -2.41
C TYR A 196 -0.01 8.25 -1.49
N VAL A 197 -0.19 7.98 -0.20
CA VAL A 197 -0.59 9.03 0.74
C VAL A 197 0.59 9.90 1.17
N THR A 198 1.78 9.32 1.34
CA THR A 198 2.97 10.06 1.77
C THR A 198 3.36 11.18 0.79
N PRO A 199 3.58 10.92 -0.53
CA PRO A 199 3.97 11.99 -1.44
C PRO A 199 2.87 13.05 -1.57
N ALA A 200 1.60 12.66 -1.51
CA ALA A 200 0.48 13.59 -1.57
C ALA A 200 0.37 14.47 -0.32
N ALA A 201 0.54 13.90 0.87
CA ALA A 201 0.61 14.65 2.14
C ALA A 201 1.80 15.62 2.14
N VAL A 202 2.99 15.14 1.76
CA VAL A 202 4.18 16.00 1.65
C VAL A 202 3.94 17.14 0.67
N THR A 203 3.31 16.86 -0.48
CA THR A 203 2.98 17.90 -1.47
C THR A 203 1.97 18.89 -0.92
N ALA A 204 0.90 18.43 -0.28
CA ALA A 204 -0.11 19.31 0.31
C ALA A 204 0.52 20.28 1.32
N TRP A 205 1.40 19.77 2.18
CA TRP A 205 2.03 20.57 3.25
C TRP A 205 3.18 21.45 2.77
N ARG A 206 3.82 21.12 1.64
CA ARG A 206 4.88 21.96 1.04
C ARG A 206 4.36 22.97 0.03
N SER A 207 3.22 22.71 -0.61
CA SER A 207 2.66 23.60 -1.61
C SER A 207 1.94 24.78 -0.96
N PRO A 208 2.18 26.03 -1.42
CA PRO A 208 1.45 27.19 -0.94
C PRO A 208 -0.01 27.15 -1.39
N ASP A 209 -0.24 26.74 -2.65
CA ASP A 209 -1.57 26.54 -3.22
C ASP A 209 -1.97 25.06 -3.17
N VAL A 210 -3.16 24.80 -2.63
CA VAL A 210 -3.78 23.46 -2.52
C VAL A 210 -5.07 23.36 -3.34
N SER A 211 -5.35 24.34 -4.20
CA SER A 211 -6.53 24.37 -5.07
C SER A 211 -6.62 23.15 -6.01
N GLY A 212 -5.48 22.56 -6.38
CA GLY A 212 -5.40 21.35 -7.19
C GLY A 212 -5.66 20.04 -6.45
N ILE A 213 -5.85 20.05 -5.12
CA ILE A 213 -6.12 18.86 -4.33
C ILE A 213 -7.62 18.60 -4.28
N ALA A 214 -8.07 17.51 -4.89
CA ALA A 214 -9.47 17.13 -4.87
C ALA A 214 -9.91 16.62 -3.48
N THR A 215 -10.61 17.45 -2.71
CA THR A 215 -11.16 17.10 -1.37
C THR A 215 -11.96 15.79 -1.40
N GLY A 216 -12.74 15.57 -2.46
CA GLY A 216 -13.55 14.36 -2.63
C GLY A 216 -12.73 13.06 -2.61
N THR A 217 -11.53 13.05 -3.19
CA THR A 217 -10.63 11.88 -3.18
C THR A 217 -10.23 11.49 -1.76
N TRP A 218 -9.94 12.47 -0.91
CA TRP A 218 -9.52 12.22 0.46
C TRP A 218 -10.68 11.82 1.37
N LEU A 219 -11.87 12.39 1.17
CA LEU A 219 -13.08 11.93 1.86
C LEU A 219 -13.44 10.48 1.46
N LEU A 220 -13.29 10.13 0.18
CA LEU A 220 -13.46 8.76 -0.28
C LEU A 220 -12.43 7.81 0.33
N LEU A 221 -11.18 8.25 0.53
CA LEU A 221 -10.16 7.45 1.22
C LEU A 221 -10.48 7.27 2.72
N VAL A 222 -11.05 8.29 3.38
CA VAL A 222 -11.56 8.16 4.77
C VAL A 222 -12.68 7.12 4.83
N LEU A 223 -13.63 7.17 3.89
CA LEU A 223 -14.72 6.19 3.81
C LEU A 223 -14.18 4.78 3.56
N ASP A 224 -13.26 4.62 2.62
CA ASP A 224 -12.61 3.35 2.31
C ASP A 224 -11.86 2.77 3.53
N ALA A 225 -11.09 3.62 4.23
CA ALA A 225 -10.43 3.24 5.47
C ALA A 225 -11.42 2.81 6.57
N ALA A 226 -12.55 3.51 6.72
CA ALA A 226 -13.58 3.15 7.69
C ALA A 226 -14.24 1.80 7.37
N VAL A 227 -14.57 1.54 6.10
CA VAL A 227 -15.19 0.29 5.66
C VAL A 227 -14.20 -0.87 5.79
N ALA A 228 -12.97 -0.72 5.30
CA ALA A 228 -11.92 -1.73 5.43
C ALA A 228 -11.55 -1.99 6.89
N GLY A 229 -11.45 -0.95 7.72
CA GLY A 229 -11.19 -1.08 9.16
C GLY A 229 -12.31 -1.82 9.90
N SER A 230 -13.57 -1.51 9.58
CA SER A 230 -14.74 -2.21 10.13
C SER A 230 -14.73 -3.68 9.74
N TYR A 231 -14.42 -3.98 8.47
CA TYR A 231 -14.24 -5.37 8.01
C TYR A 231 -13.11 -6.07 8.74
N GLY A 232 -11.93 -5.43 8.84
CA GLY A 232 -10.76 -5.98 9.52
C GLY A 232 -11.02 -6.27 11.00
N LEU A 233 -11.81 -5.43 11.68
CA LEU A 233 -12.22 -5.65 13.07
C LEU A 233 -13.18 -6.83 13.17
N ALA A 234 -14.19 -6.90 12.30
CA ALA A 234 -15.22 -7.93 12.34
C ALA A 234 -14.70 -9.33 11.93
N ALA A 235 -13.83 -9.38 10.91
CA ALA A 235 -13.28 -10.61 10.34
C ALA A 235 -11.90 -11.00 10.89
N GLY A 236 -11.29 -10.17 11.76
CA GLY A 236 -9.96 -10.43 12.32
C GLY A 236 -8.81 -10.26 11.32
N VAL A 237 -9.01 -9.49 10.24
CA VAL A 237 -8.01 -9.30 9.18
C VAL A 237 -7.06 -8.16 9.56
N THR A 238 -5.94 -8.52 10.19
CA THR A 238 -4.96 -7.56 10.73
C THR A 238 -4.44 -6.55 9.68
N ALA A 239 -4.17 -7.00 8.45
CA ALA A 239 -3.68 -6.13 7.40
C ALA A 239 -4.66 -4.97 7.08
N TYR A 240 -5.98 -5.22 7.15
CA TYR A 240 -7.00 -4.18 6.93
C TYR A 240 -7.03 -3.16 8.07
N LEU A 241 -6.74 -3.57 9.31
CA LEU A 241 -6.63 -2.65 10.44
C LEU A 241 -5.46 -1.68 10.26
N VAL A 242 -4.30 -2.22 9.86
CA VAL A 242 -3.10 -1.40 9.59
C VAL A 242 -3.35 -0.48 8.40
N TYR A 243 -3.93 -0.99 7.31
CA TYR A 243 -4.35 -0.19 6.16
C TYR A 243 -5.27 0.95 6.56
N ALA A 244 -6.34 0.66 7.30
CA ALA A 244 -7.32 1.64 7.73
C ALA A 244 -6.68 2.74 8.58
N ALA A 245 -5.82 2.38 9.54
CA ALA A 245 -5.15 3.36 10.38
C ALA A 245 -4.25 4.30 9.54
N VAL A 246 -3.43 3.74 8.65
CA VAL A 246 -2.51 4.53 7.82
C VAL A 246 -3.26 5.39 6.82
N ALA A 247 -4.26 4.84 6.12
CA ALA A 247 -5.08 5.54 5.16
C ALA A 247 -5.86 6.68 5.81
N LEU A 248 -6.46 6.44 6.98
CA LEU A 248 -7.20 7.45 7.74
C LEU A 248 -6.28 8.59 8.18
N LEU A 249 -5.14 8.28 8.82
CA LEU A 249 -4.19 9.29 9.28
C LEU A 249 -3.69 10.15 8.13
N GLY A 250 -3.29 9.53 7.03
CA GLY A 250 -2.76 10.25 5.90
C GLY A 250 -3.83 11.07 5.14
N ALA A 251 -5.06 10.57 5.03
CA ALA A 251 -6.18 11.33 4.46
C ALA A 251 -6.56 12.53 5.32
N LEU A 252 -6.64 12.35 6.64
CA LEU A 252 -6.88 13.44 7.58
C LEU A 252 -5.76 14.48 7.56
N ALA A 253 -4.49 14.05 7.41
CA ALA A 253 -3.37 14.97 7.28
C ALA A 253 -3.49 15.87 6.03
N VAL A 254 -3.97 15.33 4.91
CA VAL A 254 -4.21 16.13 3.69
C VAL A 254 -5.45 17.01 3.84
N LEU A 255 -6.56 16.50 4.35
CA LEU A 255 -7.79 17.27 4.56
C LEU A 255 -7.57 18.42 5.54
N ALA A 256 -6.83 18.19 6.63
CA ALA A 256 -6.43 19.22 7.57
C ALA A 256 -5.72 20.38 6.85
N ARG A 257 -4.82 20.08 5.92
CA ARG A 257 -4.13 21.10 5.13
C ARG A 257 -5.02 21.83 4.12
N VAL A 258 -6.02 21.15 3.55
CA VAL A 258 -6.99 21.76 2.62
C VAL A 258 -7.95 22.70 3.34
N TRP A 259 -8.43 22.31 4.52
CA TRP A 259 -9.38 23.11 5.31
C TRP A 259 -8.70 24.20 6.12
N TRP A 260 -7.53 23.91 6.70
CA TRP A 260 -6.69 24.91 7.32
C TRP A 260 -5.92 25.64 6.22
N ARG A 261 -6.61 26.57 5.53
CA ARG A 261 -5.99 27.52 4.60
C ARG A 261 -5.05 28.43 5.39
N TRP A 262 -3.86 27.93 5.69
CA TRP A 262 -2.77 28.74 6.18
C TRP A 262 -2.30 29.59 5.00
N ALA A 263 -2.81 30.82 4.92
CA ALA A 263 -2.18 31.86 4.15
C ALA A 263 -1.13 32.48 5.10
N PRO A 264 0.18 32.30 4.87
CA PRO A 264 1.14 33.15 5.56
C PRO A 264 0.79 34.60 5.21
N ASP A 265 0.46 35.40 6.22
CA ASP A 265 0.54 36.85 6.08
C ASP A 265 1.96 37.17 5.59
N CYS A 266 2.09 38.02 4.56
CA CYS A 266 3.39 38.44 4.06
C CYS A 266 4.31 38.84 5.23
N GLY A 267 5.40 38.10 5.42
CA GLY A 267 6.34 38.29 6.55
C GLY A 267 6.32 37.22 7.64
N ARG A 268 5.35 36.28 7.67
CA ARG A 268 5.40 35.11 8.57
C ARG A 268 6.03 33.90 7.87
N CYS A 269 7.20 33.49 8.35
CA CYS A 269 7.90 32.32 7.84
C CYS A 269 7.11 31.03 8.14
N SER A 270 7.02 30.15 7.15
CA SER A 270 6.62 28.76 7.39
C SER A 270 7.70 28.08 8.24
N PRO A 271 7.33 27.27 9.26
CA PRO A 271 8.29 26.51 10.05
C PRO A 271 9.07 25.48 9.22
N LEU A 272 8.59 25.12 8.01
CA LEU A 272 9.22 24.10 7.17
C LEU A 272 9.85 24.64 5.88
N THR A 273 9.39 25.78 5.38
CA THR A 273 9.79 26.29 4.04
C THR A 273 10.36 27.71 4.06
N GLY A 274 10.48 28.35 5.23
CA GLY A 274 10.99 29.72 5.35
C GLY A 274 9.97 30.78 4.93
N CYS A 275 10.42 32.03 4.87
CA CYS A 275 9.58 33.16 4.44
C CYS A 275 9.56 33.27 2.91
N THR A 276 8.38 33.16 2.31
CA THR A 276 8.17 33.46 0.89
C THR A 276 7.04 34.47 0.77
N CYS A 277 7.36 35.72 0.44
CA CYS A 277 6.37 36.67 -0.06
C CYS A 277 6.25 36.48 -1.58
N PRO A 278 5.04 36.38 -2.16
CA PRO A 278 4.90 36.52 -3.60
C PRO A 278 5.38 37.93 -4.00
N ALA A 279 6.21 37.98 -5.05
CA ALA A 279 6.66 39.23 -5.69
C ALA A 279 5.51 39.88 -6.48
#